data_AF-A0A351A2I9-F1
#
_entry.id   AF-A0A351A2I9-F1
#
_cell.length_a   1.000
_cell.length_b   1.000
_cell.length_c   1.000
_cell.angle_alpha   90.00
_cell.angle_beta   90.00
_cell.angle_gamma   90.00
#
_symmetry.space_group_name_H-M   'P 1'
#
loop_
_entity.id
_entity.type
_entity.pdbx_description
1 polymer ?
#
loop_
_entity_poly.entity_id
_entity_poly.type
_entity_poly.pdbx_seq_one_letter_code
_entity_poly.pdbx_strand_id
1 'polypeptide(L)'
;MARASGKPSVWEKHRLPAWKPDGSRAKVDARWWGLVVPAAVAFAFLWAVVLLTYLLPPAEVYGNLIAGELTRNQFIFITAATVVLSLEFLFARHLFCRFVCAVGLFQSLAWMGNRDAMVVGFARARATDCSSCLPERQSACDAVCPMRLRPRNIKRHMFTCTQCRQCIDACGETQRDNPEGPLLSWVTGEAARQNEAGFRAFKER
;
A
#
# COMPACT_ATOMS: atom_id res chain seq x y z
N MET A 1 -8.21 2.49 9.05
CA MET A 1 -9.43 1.84 8.50
C MET A 1 -9.50 0.36 8.81
N ALA A 2 -8.45 -0.43 8.60
CA ALA A 2 -8.45 -1.88 8.91
C ALA A 2 -8.96 -2.21 10.34
N ARG A 3 -8.49 -1.48 11.36
CA ARG A 3 -9.00 -1.64 12.75
C ARG A 3 -10.42 -1.12 12.97
N ALA A 4 -10.88 -0.16 12.16
CA ALA A 4 -12.17 0.52 12.34
C ALA A 4 -13.34 -0.21 11.65
N SER A 5 -13.12 -0.78 10.47
CA SER A 5 -14.15 -1.43 9.66
C SER A 5 -13.79 -2.84 9.18
N GLY A 6 -12.57 -3.31 9.44
CA GLY A 6 -12.05 -4.56 8.85
C GLY A 6 -11.83 -4.46 7.34
N LYS A 7 -12.00 -3.28 6.75
CA LYS A 7 -11.90 -3.03 5.31
C LYS A 7 -10.74 -2.08 5.00
N PRO A 8 -10.14 -2.17 3.80
CA PRO A 8 -9.08 -1.26 3.38
C PRO A 8 -9.61 0.17 3.11
N SER A 9 -10.84 0.30 2.61
CA SER A 9 -11.57 1.55 2.43
C SER A 9 -13.06 1.36 2.73
N VAL A 10 -13.82 2.46 2.85
CA VAL A 10 -15.28 2.41 3.08
C VAL A 10 -16.01 1.77 1.89
N TRP A 11 -15.55 2.01 0.67
CA TRP A 11 -16.18 1.54 -0.57
C TRP A 11 -15.95 0.05 -0.86
N GLU A 12 -14.91 -0.56 -0.28
CA GLU A 12 -14.57 -1.95 -0.57
C GLU A 12 -15.62 -2.93 0.01
N LYS A 13 -16.10 -3.87 -0.81
CA LYS A 13 -17.05 -4.89 -0.35
C LYS A 13 -16.38 -5.97 0.49
N HIS A 14 -15.16 -6.34 0.13
CA HIS A 14 -14.42 -7.42 0.79
C HIS A 14 -13.69 -6.94 2.04
N ARG A 15 -13.75 -7.74 3.09
CA ARG A 15 -13.00 -7.52 4.33
C ARG A 15 -11.58 -8.05 4.16
N LEU A 16 -10.65 -7.45 4.89
CA LEU A 16 -9.30 -7.98 5.04
C LEU A 16 -9.36 -9.37 5.71
N PRO A 17 -8.35 -10.22 5.46
CA PRO A 17 -8.21 -11.52 6.11
C PRO A 17 -8.40 -11.42 7.62
N ALA A 18 -9.07 -12.43 8.19
CA ALA A 18 -9.44 -12.44 9.60
C ALA A 18 -8.24 -12.64 10.54
N TRP A 19 -7.09 -13.02 10.00
CA TRP A 19 -5.89 -13.38 10.74
C TRP A 19 -4.77 -12.37 10.49
N LYS A 20 -4.10 -11.98 11.58
CA LYS A 20 -2.86 -11.21 11.53
C LYS A 20 -1.66 -12.15 11.33
N PRO A 21 -0.48 -11.61 10.96
CA PRO A 21 0.74 -12.42 10.81
C PRO A 21 1.16 -13.17 12.08
N ASP A 22 0.77 -12.68 13.26
CA ASP A 22 0.99 -13.33 14.56
C ASP A 22 0.05 -14.52 14.83
N GLY A 23 -0.83 -14.88 13.89
CA GLY A 23 -1.83 -15.93 14.06
C GLY A 23 -3.03 -15.53 14.94
N SER A 24 -3.10 -14.30 15.43
CA SER A 24 -4.24 -13.79 16.18
C SER A 24 -5.35 -13.30 15.25
N ARG A 25 -6.61 -13.32 15.72
CA ARG A 25 -7.74 -12.75 14.97
C ARG A 25 -7.69 -11.22 14.97
N ALA A 26 -7.89 -10.62 13.80
CA ALA A 26 -8.04 -9.19 13.63
C ALA A 26 -9.32 -8.69 14.33
N LYS A 27 -9.17 -7.87 15.37
CA LYS A 27 -10.29 -7.21 16.04
C LYS A 27 -10.67 -5.95 15.30
N VAL A 28 -11.97 -5.81 15.02
CA VAL A 28 -12.56 -4.61 14.42
C VAL A 28 -13.31 -3.86 15.51
N ASP A 29 -12.99 -2.58 15.68
CA ASP A 29 -13.63 -1.70 16.64
C ASP A 29 -13.95 -0.35 15.97
N ALA A 30 -15.24 -0.07 15.83
CA ALA A 30 -15.75 1.11 15.16
C ALA A 30 -15.36 2.42 15.86
N ARG A 31 -14.98 2.40 17.14
CA ARG A 31 -14.52 3.60 17.87
C ARG A 31 -13.29 4.24 17.25
N TRP A 32 -12.47 3.45 16.54
CA TRP A 32 -11.33 3.97 15.79
C TRP A 32 -11.72 4.94 14.67
N TRP A 33 -12.98 4.99 14.24
CA TRP A 33 -13.44 6.02 13.30
C TRP A 33 -13.29 7.44 13.86
N GLY A 34 -13.43 7.60 15.18
CA GLY A 34 -13.21 8.88 15.86
C GLY A 34 -11.77 9.39 15.75
N LEU A 35 -10.79 8.52 15.50
CA LEU A 35 -9.39 8.91 15.22
C LEU A 35 -9.08 8.95 13.73
N VAL A 36 -9.61 8.01 12.96
CA VAL A 36 -9.31 7.88 11.53
C VAL A 36 -9.84 9.06 10.72
N VAL A 37 -11.06 9.54 11.00
CA VAL A 37 -11.65 10.65 10.23
C VAL A 37 -10.90 11.95 10.49
N PRO A 38 -10.67 12.39 11.75
CA PRO A 38 -9.90 13.61 12.00
C PRO A 38 -8.47 13.54 11.44
N ALA A 39 -7.79 12.40 11.58
CA ALA A 39 -6.45 12.23 11.02
C ALA A 39 -6.44 12.32 9.49
N ALA A 40 -7.44 11.74 8.81
CA ALA A 40 -7.55 11.82 7.35
C ALA A 40 -7.82 13.26 6.87
N VAL A 41 -8.73 13.97 7.55
CA VAL A 41 -9.06 15.37 7.24
C VAL A 41 -7.87 16.29 7.51
N ALA A 42 -7.18 16.12 8.65
CA ALA A 42 -5.99 16.89 8.98
C ALA A 42 -4.87 16.68 7.94
N PHE A 43 -4.63 15.44 7.52
CA PHE A 43 -3.63 15.15 6.49
C PHE A 43 -4.04 15.71 5.11
N ALA A 44 -5.33 15.64 4.76
CA ALA A 44 -5.87 16.26 3.55
C ALA A 44 -5.70 17.77 3.56
N PHE A 45 -5.94 18.42 4.71
CA PHE A 45 -5.74 19.84 4.90
C PHE A 45 -4.26 20.24 4.76
N LEU A 46 -3.34 19.50 5.40
CA LEU A 46 -1.90 19.75 5.25
C LEU A 46 -1.46 19.67 3.78
N TRP A 47 -1.91 18.64 3.05
CA TRP A 47 -1.62 18.53 1.61
C TRP A 47 -2.26 19.63 0.78
N ALA A 48 -3.49 20.06 1.10
CA ALA A 48 -4.13 21.19 0.41
C ALA A 48 -3.32 22.49 0.55
N VAL A 49 -2.79 22.76 1.75
CA VAL A 49 -1.92 23.91 1.98
C VAL A 49 -0.61 23.76 1.19
N VAL A 50 0.04 22.60 1.25
CA VAL A 50 1.27 22.35 0.48
C VAL A 50 1.05 22.52 -1.02
N LEU A 51 -0.05 21.96 -1.57
CA LEU A 51 -0.39 22.12 -2.98
C LEU A 51 -0.59 23.59 -3.38
N LEU A 52 -1.18 24.40 -2.50
CA LEU A 52 -1.33 25.83 -2.75
C LEU A 52 0.03 26.55 -2.79
N THR A 53 1.03 26.10 -2.01
CA THR A 53 2.38 26.69 -2.06
C THR A 53 3.14 26.41 -3.37
N TYR A 54 2.66 25.50 -4.21
CA TYR A 54 3.17 25.37 -5.58
C TYR A 54 2.64 26.47 -6.51
N LEU A 55 1.53 27.12 -6.17
CA LEU A 55 0.92 28.20 -6.96
C LEU A 55 1.27 29.59 -6.39
N LEU A 56 1.37 29.71 -5.07
CA LEU A 56 1.59 30.96 -4.35
C LEU A 56 2.83 30.86 -3.45
N PRO A 57 3.51 31.99 -3.16
CA PRO A 57 4.66 32.00 -2.27
C PRO A 57 4.32 31.39 -0.89
N PRO A 58 5.16 30.49 -0.35
CA PRO A 58 4.86 29.81 0.92
C PRO A 58 4.76 30.78 2.10
N ALA A 59 5.55 31.85 2.10
CA ALA A 59 5.50 32.87 3.15
C ALA A 59 4.13 33.55 3.24
N GLU A 60 3.48 33.81 2.09
CA GLU A 60 2.14 34.40 2.03
C GLU A 60 1.08 33.40 2.49
N VAL A 61 1.12 32.17 1.98
CA VAL A 61 0.14 31.13 2.33
C VAL A 61 0.19 30.80 3.82
N TYR A 62 1.38 30.57 4.38
CA TYR A 62 1.52 30.27 5.80
C TYR A 62 1.25 31.48 6.69
N GLY A 63 1.66 32.68 6.28
CA GLY A 63 1.38 33.93 6.98
C GLY A 63 -0.12 34.18 7.12
N ASN A 64 -0.85 34.16 5.99
CA ASN A 64 -2.29 34.35 5.97
C ASN A 64 -3.03 33.26 6.76
N LEU A 65 -2.52 32.02 6.73
CA LEU A 65 -3.14 30.93 7.47
C LEU A 65 -3.00 31.09 8.98
N ILE A 66 -1.82 31.49 9.46
CA ILE A 66 -1.57 31.72 10.89
C ILE A 66 -2.31 32.98 11.38
N ALA A 67 -2.35 34.03 10.56
CA ALA A 67 -3.06 35.27 10.88
C ALA A 67 -4.59 35.14 10.76
N GLY A 68 -5.10 34.10 10.09
CA GLY A 68 -6.53 33.94 9.81
C GLY A 68 -7.06 34.85 8.69
N GLU A 69 -6.16 35.46 7.91
CA GLU A 69 -6.47 36.41 6.83
C GLU A 69 -6.37 35.76 5.44
N LEU A 70 -6.89 34.54 5.30
CA LEU A 70 -6.92 33.84 4.01
C LEU A 70 -7.71 34.64 2.98
N THR A 71 -7.10 34.89 1.81
CA THR A 71 -7.84 35.51 0.71
C THR A 71 -8.96 34.58 0.23
N ARG A 72 -9.99 35.15 -0.40
CA ARG A 72 -11.15 34.36 -0.89
C ARG A 72 -10.74 33.15 -1.73
N ASN A 73 -9.76 33.33 -2.61
CA ASN A 73 -9.27 32.27 -3.49
C ASN A 73 -8.48 31.21 -2.73
N GLN A 74 -7.64 31.61 -1.76
CA GLN A 74 -6.90 30.69 -0.90
C GLN A 74 -7.87 29.84 -0.06
N PHE A 75 -8.88 30.47 0.53
CA PHE A 75 -9.91 29.78 1.31
C PHE A 75 -10.70 28.77 0.47
N ILE A 76 -11.17 29.16 -0.72
CA ILE A 76 -11.90 28.27 -1.64
C ILE A 76 -11.01 27.09 -2.04
N PHE A 77 -9.76 27.35 -2.42
CA PHE A 77 -8.83 26.29 -2.84
C PHE A 77 -8.55 25.30 -1.71
N ILE A 78 -8.15 25.78 -0.53
CA ILE A 78 -7.83 24.93 0.61
C ILE A 78 -9.05 24.09 0.99
N THR A 79 -10.23 24.70 1.06
CA THR A 79 -11.46 23.99 1.43
C THR A 79 -11.82 22.93 0.39
N ALA A 80 -11.86 23.30 -0.89
CA ALA A 80 -12.20 22.38 -1.98
C ALA A 80 -11.20 21.21 -2.07
N ALA A 81 -9.89 21.51 -2.05
CA ALA A 81 -8.86 20.49 -2.11
C ALA A 81 -8.87 19.60 -0.86
N THR A 82 -9.10 20.15 0.33
CA THR A 82 -9.24 19.37 1.57
C THR A 82 -10.42 18.41 1.49
N VAL A 83 -11.57 18.85 0.98
CA VAL A 83 -12.75 17.99 0.81
C VAL A 83 -12.45 16.85 -0.16
N VAL A 84 -11.92 17.17 -1.35
CA VAL A 84 -11.59 16.16 -2.37
C VAL A 84 -10.56 15.15 -1.85
N LEU A 85 -9.48 15.62 -1.22
CA LEU A 85 -8.44 14.75 -0.64
C LEU A 85 -8.97 13.93 0.54
N SER A 86 -9.86 14.47 1.37
CA SER A 86 -10.49 13.73 2.46
C SER A 86 -11.37 12.60 1.93
N LEU A 87 -12.17 12.88 0.89
CA LEU A 87 -12.99 11.87 0.21
C LEU A 87 -12.11 10.77 -0.37
N GLU A 88 -11.02 11.14 -1.04
CA GLU A 88 -10.06 10.19 -1.60
C GLU A 88 -9.43 9.31 -0.50
N PHE A 89 -8.98 9.91 0.61
CA PHE A 89 -8.36 9.16 1.70
C PHE A 89 -9.32 8.23 2.43
N LEU A 90 -10.60 8.61 2.58
CA LEU A 90 -11.59 7.83 3.32
C LEU A 90 -12.31 6.78 2.46
N PHE A 91 -12.76 7.16 1.27
CA PHE A 91 -13.58 6.31 0.42
C PHE A 91 -12.77 5.55 -0.64
N ALA A 92 -11.80 6.21 -1.25
CA ALA A 92 -11.05 5.69 -2.39
C ALA A 92 -9.56 5.47 -2.07
N ARG A 93 -9.24 5.09 -0.83
CA ARG A 93 -7.86 4.96 -0.34
C ARG A 93 -6.96 4.24 -1.36
N HIS A 94 -5.94 4.96 -1.86
CA HIS A 94 -4.95 4.53 -2.86
C HIS A 94 -5.44 4.44 -4.32
N LEU A 95 -6.63 4.92 -4.67
CA LEU A 95 -7.10 4.96 -6.07
C LEU A 95 -6.26 5.96 -6.88
N PHE A 96 -6.06 7.17 -6.35
CA PHE A 96 -5.19 8.19 -6.94
C PHE A 96 -3.76 7.67 -7.09
N CYS A 97 -3.16 7.16 -6.01
CA CYS A 97 -1.79 6.62 -6.07
C CYS A 97 -1.64 5.44 -7.04
N ARG A 98 -2.71 4.66 -7.27
CA ARG A 98 -2.70 3.49 -8.15
C ARG A 98 -2.92 3.83 -9.62
N PHE A 99 -3.76 4.83 -9.93
CA PHE A 99 -4.21 5.08 -11.31
C PHE A 99 -3.91 6.50 -11.83
N VAL A 100 -3.73 7.49 -10.97
CA VAL A 100 -3.67 8.91 -11.37
C VAL A 100 -2.31 9.54 -11.05
N CYS A 101 -1.66 9.13 -9.96
CA CYS A 101 -0.39 9.69 -9.54
C CYS A 101 0.68 9.44 -10.60
N ALA A 102 1.05 10.48 -11.33
CA ALA A 102 2.04 10.42 -12.40
C ALA A 102 3.37 9.85 -11.88
N VAL A 103 3.83 10.30 -10.72
CA VAL A 103 5.05 9.78 -10.09
C VAL A 103 4.96 8.28 -9.85
N GLY A 104 3.86 7.80 -9.28
CA GLY A 104 3.65 6.37 -9.02
C GLY A 104 3.58 5.54 -10.31
N LEU A 105 2.92 6.05 -11.35
CA LEU A 105 2.84 5.39 -12.65
C LEU A 105 4.22 5.31 -13.33
N PHE A 106 4.97 6.41 -13.38
CA PHE A 106 6.31 6.44 -13.96
C PHE A 106 7.29 5.55 -13.18
N GLN A 107 7.26 5.58 -11.85
CA GLN A 107 8.07 4.69 -11.02
C GLN A 107 7.74 3.22 -11.29
N SER A 108 6.46 2.88 -11.37
CA SER A 108 5.98 1.52 -11.67
C SER A 108 6.43 1.06 -13.06
N LEU A 109 6.34 1.93 -14.08
CA LEU A 109 6.77 1.63 -15.45
C LEU A 109 8.29 1.49 -15.56
N ALA A 110 9.06 2.41 -14.96
CA ALA A 110 10.51 2.35 -14.93
C ALA A 110 11.01 1.08 -14.23
N TRP A 111 10.37 0.72 -13.11
CA TRP A 111 10.64 -0.52 -12.39
C TRP A 111 10.31 -1.76 -13.23
N MET A 112 9.17 -1.76 -13.94
CA MET A 112 8.79 -2.83 -14.85
C MET A 112 9.73 -2.97 -16.05
N GLY A 113 10.27 -1.87 -16.56
CA GLY A 113 11.23 -1.86 -17.65
C GLY A 113 12.61 -2.43 -17.28
N ASN A 114 13.01 -2.32 -16.02
CA ASN A 114 14.31 -2.80 -15.54
C ASN A 114 14.23 -4.22 -14.98
N ARG A 115 14.65 -5.23 -15.74
CA ARG A 115 14.66 -6.65 -15.33
C ARG A 115 15.59 -6.97 -14.16
N ASP A 116 16.58 -6.12 -13.92
CA ASP A 116 17.53 -6.26 -12.80
C ASP A 116 17.07 -5.56 -11.52
N ALA A 117 15.94 -4.84 -11.60
CA ALA A 117 15.43 -4.07 -10.48
C ALA A 117 15.08 -4.98 -9.29
N MET A 118 15.27 -4.42 -8.10
CA MET A 118 14.90 -5.05 -6.85
C MET A 118 13.42 -5.43 -6.85
N VAL A 119 13.11 -6.67 -6.49
CA VAL A 119 11.75 -7.19 -6.39
C VAL A 119 11.63 -8.12 -5.19
N VAL A 120 10.40 -8.32 -4.70
CA VAL A 120 10.11 -9.36 -3.73
C VAL A 120 10.21 -10.71 -4.44
N GLY A 121 11.21 -11.50 -4.07
CA GLY A 121 11.40 -12.87 -4.54
C GLY A 121 10.62 -13.86 -3.68
N PHE A 122 10.18 -14.97 -4.29
CA PHE A 122 9.49 -16.05 -3.59
C PHE A 122 10.20 -17.38 -3.81
N ALA A 123 10.51 -18.08 -2.71
CA ALA A 123 11.15 -19.39 -2.71
C ALA A 123 10.17 -20.50 -3.16
N ARG A 124 9.92 -20.59 -4.47
CA ARG A 124 8.92 -21.51 -5.08
C ARG A 124 9.13 -22.98 -4.74
N ALA A 125 10.38 -23.42 -4.57
CA ALA A 125 10.71 -24.79 -4.15
C ALA A 125 10.09 -25.16 -2.80
N ARG A 126 9.84 -24.16 -1.95
CA ARG A 126 9.24 -24.30 -0.61
C ARG A 126 7.82 -23.75 -0.56
N ALA A 127 7.12 -23.72 -1.69
CA ALA A 127 5.76 -23.18 -1.76
C ALA A 127 4.76 -23.93 -0.87
N THR A 128 5.03 -25.20 -0.56
CA THR A 128 4.27 -26.03 0.37
C THR A 128 4.21 -25.42 1.78
N ASP A 129 5.27 -24.75 2.22
CA ASP A 129 5.37 -24.13 3.54
C ASP A 129 4.43 -22.92 3.67
N CYS A 130 3.95 -22.39 2.55
CA CYS A 130 2.94 -21.35 2.53
C CYS A 130 1.53 -21.89 2.86
N SER A 131 1.29 -23.20 2.73
CA SER A 131 -0.03 -23.81 3.02
C SER A 131 -0.39 -23.80 4.50
N SER A 132 0.62 -23.76 5.38
CA SER A 132 0.50 -23.64 6.84
C SER A 132 0.74 -22.22 7.36
N CYS A 133 0.90 -21.22 6.47
CA CYS A 133 1.25 -19.84 6.82
C CYS A 133 0.25 -19.17 7.78
N LEU A 134 -1.05 -19.37 7.57
CA LEU A 134 -2.13 -18.91 8.46
C LEU A 134 -3.27 -19.96 8.48
N PRO A 135 -4.15 -19.92 9.50
CA PRO A 135 -5.35 -20.76 9.52
C PRO A 135 -6.19 -20.59 8.25
N GLU A 136 -6.92 -21.64 7.87
CA GLU A 136 -7.73 -21.68 6.65
C GLU A 136 -6.92 -21.47 5.34
N ARG A 137 -5.62 -21.79 5.36
CA ARG A 137 -4.70 -21.65 4.21
C ARG A 137 -4.62 -20.22 3.66
N GLN A 138 -4.84 -19.22 4.53
CA GLN A 138 -4.68 -17.82 4.17
C GLN A 138 -3.20 -17.44 4.09
N SER A 139 -2.87 -16.32 3.44
CA SER A 139 -1.49 -15.89 3.22
C SER A 139 -1.26 -14.53 3.87
N ALA A 140 -0.37 -14.46 4.86
CA ALA A 140 -0.12 -13.24 5.62
C ALA A 140 0.39 -12.11 4.72
N CYS A 141 1.23 -12.43 3.73
CA CYS A 141 1.78 -11.47 2.79
C CYS A 141 0.72 -10.80 1.90
N ASP A 142 -0.34 -11.52 1.52
CA ASP A 142 -1.47 -10.98 0.76
C ASP A 142 -2.35 -10.09 1.66
N ALA A 143 -2.52 -10.48 2.93
CA ALA A 143 -3.33 -9.77 3.92
C ALA A 143 -2.80 -8.37 4.26
N VAL A 144 -1.48 -8.24 4.32
CA VAL A 144 -0.82 -6.97 4.70
C VAL A 144 -0.50 -6.08 3.49
N CYS A 145 -0.56 -6.58 2.25
CA CYS A 145 -0.17 -5.79 1.10
C CYS A 145 -1.15 -4.62 0.87
N PRO A 146 -0.74 -3.35 1.06
CA PRO A 146 -1.64 -2.21 0.92
C PRO A 146 -2.14 -2.03 -0.52
N MET A 147 -1.34 -2.49 -1.49
CA MET A 147 -1.65 -2.44 -2.91
C MET A 147 -2.43 -3.67 -3.41
N ARG A 148 -2.80 -4.59 -2.50
CA ARG A 148 -3.58 -5.81 -2.79
C ARG A 148 -2.95 -6.67 -3.89
N LEU A 149 -1.63 -6.73 -3.88
CA LEU A 149 -0.85 -7.60 -4.74
C LEU A 149 -0.72 -8.97 -4.08
N ARG A 150 -0.38 -9.98 -4.89
CA ARG A 150 0.04 -11.29 -4.41
C ARG A 150 1.56 -11.35 -4.46
N PRO A 151 2.30 -11.15 -3.36
CA PRO A 151 3.77 -11.07 -3.39
C PRO A 151 4.49 -12.37 -3.79
N ARG A 152 3.73 -13.45 -3.91
CA ARG A 152 4.17 -14.76 -4.41
C ARG A 152 4.15 -14.87 -5.94
N ASN A 153 3.51 -13.92 -6.62
CA ASN A 153 3.47 -13.86 -8.07
C ASN A 153 4.75 -13.23 -8.64
N ILE A 154 4.91 -13.38 -9.95
CA ILE A 154 5.95 -12.72 -10.73
C ILE A 154 5.74 -11.19 -10.78
N LYS A 155 6.84 -10.47 -10.97
CA LYS A 155 6.93 -9.01 -10.99
C LYS A 155 5.86 -8.30 -11.83
N ARG A 156 5.56 -8.80 -13.03
CA ARG A 156 4.56 -8.18 -13.93
C ARG A 156 3.13 -8.18 -13.40
N HIS A 157 2.81 -9.08 -12.45
CA HIS A 157 1.53 -9.06 -11.74
C HIS A 157 1.57 -8.19 -10.48
N MET A 158 2.71 -7.54 -10.23
CA MET A 158 2.99 -6.66 -9.09
C MET A 158 3.35 -5.24 -9.53
N PHE A 159 2.84 -4.79 -10.69
CA PHE A 159 3.23 -3.50 -11.29
C PHE A 159 3.05 -2.29 -10.37
N THR A 160 2.10 -2.33 -9.43
CA THR A 160 1.85 -1.25 -8.46
C THR A 160 2.60 -1.43 -7.14
N CYS A 161 3.64 -2.27 -7.10
CA CYS A 161 4.40 -2.52 -5.87
C CYS A 161 5.12 -1.24 -5.42
N THR A 162 4.79 -0.76 -4.22
CA THR A 162 5.41 0.43 -3.61
C THR A 162 6.70 0.13 -2.84
N GLN A 163 7.19 -1.11 -2.92
CA GLN A 163 8.39 -1.58 -2.25
C GLN A 163 8.44 -1.35 -0.72
N CYS A 164 7.26 -1.31 -0.06
CA CYS A 164 7.13 -1.02 1.38
C CYS A 164 7.53 -2.15 2.35
N ARG A 165 8.01 -3.30 1.85
CA ARG A 165 8.47 -4.48 2.62
C ARG A 165 7.45 -5.21 3.52
N GLN A 166 6.25 -4.66 3.77
CA GLN A 166 5.26 -5.27 4.69
C GLN A 166 5.00 -6.77 4.48
N CYS A 167 4.99 -7.24 3.23
CA CYS A 167 4.83 -8.65 2.90
C CYS A 167 6.00 -9.55 3.34
N ILE A 168 7.23 -9.06 3.24
CA ILE A 168 8.44 -9.77 3.68
C ILE A 168 8.44 -9.89 5.20
N ASP A 169 8.13 -8.79 5.90
CA ASP A 169 8.11 -8.79 7.36
C ASP A 169 6.99 -9.70 7.91
N ALA A 170 5.80 -9.67 7.30
CA ALA A 170 4.73 -10.60 7.65
C ALA A 170 5.09 -12.07 7.38
N CYS A 171 5.80 -12.35 6.28
CA CYS A 171 6.30 -13.69 6.01
C CYS A 171 7.33 -14.12 7.07
N GLY A 172 8.21 -13.20 7.48
CA GLY A 172 9.18 -13.41 8.56
C GLY A 172 8.50 -13.76 9.87
N GLU A 173 7.47 -13.03 10.26
CA GLU A 173 6.73 -13.33 11.49
C GLU A 173 6.07 -14.72 11.44
N THR A 174 5.41 -15.07 10.33
CA THR A 174 4.76 -16.39 10.20
C THR A 174 5.73 -17.55 10.10
N GLN A 175 6.98 -17.30 9.71
CA GLN A 175 8.03 -18.32 9.51
C GLN A 175 9.12 -18.21 10.59
N ARG A 176 8.88 -17.50 11.69
CA ARG A 176 9.86 -17.25 12.76
C ARG A 176 10.45 -18.54 13.36
N ASP A 177 9.65 -19.60 13.42
CA ASP A 177 10.04 -20.90 13.97
C ASP A 177 10.45 -21.91 12.88
N ASN A 178 10.49 -21.47 11.61
CA ASN A 178 10.97 -22.31 10.50
C ASN A 178 12.51 -22.21 10.41
N PRO A 179 13.25 -23.32 10.57
CA PRO A 179 14.71 -23.31 10.56
C PRO A 179 15.30 -22.85 9.22
N GLU A 180 14.56 -22.99 8.12
CA GLU A 180 14.99 -22.55 6.79
C GLU A 180 14.57 -21.09 6.48
N GLY A 181 13.98 -20.38 7.45
CA GLY A 181 13.64 -18.96 7.36
C GLY A 181 12.51 -18.60 6.40
N PRO A 182 12.27 -17.29 6.17
CA PRO A 182 11.13 -16.81 5.40
C PRO A 182 11.19 -17.16 3.91
N LEU A 183 10.02 -17.26 3.30
CA LEU A 183 9.84 -17.56 1.87
C LEU A 183 9.93 -16.33 0.96
N LEU A 184 9.73 -15.14 1.53
CA LEU A 184 9.81 -13.86 0.81
C LEU A 184 11.06 -13.09 1.25
N SER A 185 11.80 -12.58 0.26
CA SER A 185 12.99 -11.77 0.48
C SER A 185 13.17 -10.74 -0.64
N TRP A 186 14.02 -9.75 -0.41
CA TRP A 186 14.45 -8.85 -1.48
C TRP A 186 15.47 -9.56 -2.36
N VAL A 187 15.25 -9.53 -3.67
CA VAL A 187 16.19 -10.05 -4.67
C VAL A 187 16.48 -8.98 -5.73
N THR A 188 17.67 -9.01 -6.31
CA THR A 188 18.16 -8.07 -7.34
C THR A 188 18.94 -8.81 -8.42
N GLY A 189 19.17 -8.16 -9.57
CA GLY A 189 20.03 -8.70 -10.64
C GLY A 189 19.56 -10.07 -11.14
N GLU A 190 20.48 -11.04 -11.19
CA GLU A 190 20.17 -12.38 -11.70
C GLU A 190 19.06 -13.10 -10.91
N ALA A 191 19.00 -12.93 -9.59
CA ALA A 191 17.94 -13.51 -8.77
C ALA A 191 16.57 -12.84 -9.03
N ALA A 192 16.56 -11.56 -9.37
CA ALA A 192 15.34 -10.87 -9.82
C ALA A 192 14.88 -11.37 -11.20
N ARG A 193 15.82 -11.53 -12.15
CA ARG A 193 15.55 -12.10 -13.47
C ARG A 193 14.97 -13.50 -13.39
N GLN A 194 15.53 -14.37 -12.54
CA GLN A 194 15.02 -15.73 -12.36
C GLN A 194 13.60 -15.74 -11.76
N ASN A 195 13.30 -14.79 -10.86
CA ASN A 195 11.95 -14.61 -10.33
C ASN A 195 10.93 -14.18 -11.39
N GLU A 196 11.33 -13.42 -12.41
CA GLU A 196 10.52 -13.10 -13.59
C GLU A 196 10.43 -14.27 -14.58
N ALA A 197 11.55 -14.98 -14.79
CA ALA A 197 11.70 -16.06 -15.76
C ALA A 197 10.97 -17.36 -15.39
N GLY A 198 10.54 -17.52 -14.13
CA GLY A 198 9.71 -18.64 -13.67
C GLY A 198 8.36 -18.78 -14.37
N PHE A 199 7.95 -17.82 -15.21
CA PHE A 199 6.88 -18.00 -16.20
C PHE A 199 7.40 -18.67 -17.47
N ARG A 200 7.92 -19.90 -17.37
CA ARG A 200 7.81 -20.79 -18.53
C ARG A 200 6.39 -21.32 -18.49
N ALA A 201 5.56 -20.85 -19.43
CA ALA A 201 4.28 -21.45 -19.74
C ALA A 201 4.45 -22.97 -19.73
N PHE A 202 3.49 -23.70 -19.15
CA PHE A 202 3.34 -25.11 -19.47
C PHE A 202 3.31 -25.20 -21.00
N LYS A 203 4.42 -25.64 -21.58
CA LYS A 203 4.45 -26.14 -22.95
C LYS A 203 3.97 -27.57 -22.80
N GLU A 204 2.64 -27.73 -22.86
CA GLU A 204 2.02 -29.04 -22.92
C GLU A 204 2.67 -29.83 -24.06
N ARG A 205 3.04 -31.05 -23.70
CA ARG A 205 3.49 -32.11 -24.60
C ARG A 205 2.27 -32.88 -25.04
#